data_AF-A0A382GIJ0-F1
#
_entry.id   AF-A0A382GIJ0-F1
#
_cell.length_a   1.000
_cell.length_b   1.000
_cell.length_c   1.000
_cell.angle_alpha   90.00
_cell.angle_beta   90.00
_cell.angle_gamma   90.00
#
_symmetry.space_group_name_H-M   'P 1'
#
loop_
_entity.id
_entity.type
_entity.pdbx_description
1 polymer ?
#
loop_
_entity_poly.entity_id
_entity_poly.type
_entity_poly.pdbx_seq_one_letter_code
_entity_poly.pdbx_strand_id
1 'polypeptide(L)'
;GDERPDQVANDFYGDPGLDWVILTTNNIVHVRDEWPMGNQDFLTYLNEKYSDEELSNIHHYETKLIRTSNGKLIQPEGLTVPEGHSITFLDNGVLRTESSLTSFTFLEHETNLNDAKRSINILRQEYLNLFLEDFENIMEYKPSNQFVSANLKKTENPRLISP
;
A
#
# COMPACT_ATOMS: atom_id res chain seq x y z
N GLY A 1 -1.07 8.82 -13.79
CA GLY A 1 -0.70 9.50 -12.53
C GLY A 1 -1.88 9.57 -11.57
N ASP A 2 -3.00 10.10 -12.05
CA ASP A 2 -4.30 10.10 -11.37
C ASP A 2 -5.28 9.13 -12.06
N GLU A 3 -4.74 8.10 -12.70
CA GLU A 3 -5.54 7.14 -13.46
C GLU A 3 -6.28 6.22 -12.51
N ARG A 4 -7.56 6.04 -12.79
CA ARG A 4 -8.38 5.05 -12.12
C ARG A 4 -8.01 3.64 -12.62
N PRO A 5 -8.30 2.58 -11.84
CA PRO A 5 -7.95 1.20 -12.20
C PRO A 5 -8.43 0.78 -13.61
N ASP A 6 -9.61 1.24 -14.02
CA ASP A 6 -10.20 1.01 -15.35
C ASP A 6 -9.36 1.62 -16.48
N GLN A 7 -8.84 2.83 -16.28
CA GLN A 7 -7.98 3.50 -17.25
C GLN A 7 -6.64 2.80 -17.38
N VAL A 8 -6.05 2.39 -16.25
CA VAL A 8 -4.81 1.60 -16.26
C VAL A 8 -5.04 0.26 -16.97
N ALA A 9 -6.14 -0.44 -16.70
CA ALA A 9 -6.45 -1.68 -17.40
C ALA A 9 -6.63 -1.49 -18.91
N ASN A 10 -7.30 -0.42 -19.33
CA ASN A 10 -7.44 -0.08 -20.74
C ASN A 10 -6.08 0.20 -21.41
N ASP A 11 -5.18 0.91 -20.74
CA ASP A 11 -3.87 1.27 -21.30
C ASP A 11 -2.92 0.08 -21.40
N PHE A 12 -2.98 -0.88 -20.46
CA PHE A 12 -2.10 -2.05 -20.44
C PHE A 12 -2.66 -3.28 -21.15
N TYR A 13 -3.96 -3.55 -21.02
CA TYR A 13 -4.61 -4.75 -21.57
C TYR A 13 -5.51 -4.48 -22.77
N GLY A 14 -5.83 -3.21 -23.06
CA GLY A 14 -6.78 -2.84 -24.12
C GLY A 14 -8.24 -3.10 -23.77
N ASP A 15 -8.52 -3.51 -22.53
CA ASP A 15 -9.87 -3.75 -22.02
C ASP A 15 -10.03 -3.12 -20.63
N PRO A 16 -10.91 -2.11 -20.47
CA PRO A 16 -11.18 -1.49 -19.18
C PRO A 16 -11.88 -2.45 -18.19
N GLY A 17 -12.49 -3.55 -18.66
CA GLY A 17 -13.16 -4.54 -17.81
C GLY A 17 -12.21 -5.50 -17.08
N LEU A 18 -10.90 -5.39 -17.31
CA LEU A 18 -9.86 -6.19 -16.64
C LEU A 18 -9.23 -5.44 -15.45
N ASP A 19 -9.86 -4.38 -14.97
CA ASP A 19 -9.46 -3.62 -13.78
C ASP A 19 -9.27 -4.50 -12.54
N TRP A 20 -10.17 -5.46 -12.32
CA TRP A 20 -10.12 -6.40 -11.21
C TRP A 20 -8.85 -7.27 -11.21
N VAL A 21 -8.22 -7.53 -12.36
CA VAL A 21 -6.96 -8.28 -12.45
C VAL A 21 -5.84 -7.48 -11.79
N ILE A 22 -5.80 -6.16 -12.05
CA ILE A 22 -4.82 -5.24 -11.45
C ILE A 22 -5.05 -5.14 -9.94
N LEU A 23 -6.31 -5.02 -9.52
CA LEU A 23 -6.67 -4.94 -8.11
C LEU A 23 -6.28 -6.22 -7.36
N THR A 24 -6.56 -7.39 -7.94
CA THR A 24 -6.24 -8.70 -7.35
C THR A 24 -4.73 -8.92 -7.25
N THR A 25 -3.97 -8.51 -8.27
CA THR A 25 -2.50 -8.64 -8.30
C THR A 25 -1.83 -7.81 -7.20
N ASN A 26 -2.41 -6.66 -6.86
CA ASN A 26 -1.91 -5.78 -5.80
C ASN A 26 -2.51 -6.07 -4.42
N ASN A 27 -3.36 -7.10 -4.30
CA ASN A 27 -4.09 -7.42 -3.08
C ASN A 27 -4.88 -6.21 -2.53
N ILE A 28 -5.48 -5.43 -3.42
CA ILE A 28 -6.31 -4.27 -3.07
C ILE A 28 -7.73 -4.74 -2.81
N VAL A 29 -8.21 -4.53 -1.59
CA VAL A 29 -9.57 -4.89 -1.15
C VAL A 29 -10.47 -3.65 -1.20
N HIS A 30 -9.94 -2.51 -0.76
CA HIS A 30 -10.67 -1.25 -0.69
C HIS A 30 -10.10 -0.24 -1.67
N VAL A 31 -10.58 -0.29 -2.92
CA VAL A 31 -10.14 0.59 -4.02
C VAL A 31 -10.12 2.07 -3.62
N ARG A 32 -11.11 2.53 -2.84
CA ARG A 32 -11.20 3.95 -2.47
C ARG A 32 -10.05 4.42 -1.56
N ASP A 33 -9.57 3.56 -0.66
CA ASP A 33 -8.61 3.93 0.38
C ASP A 33 -7.18 3.50 0.01
N GLU A 34 -7.05 2.43 -0.78
CA GLU A 34 -5.76 1.81 -1.11
C GLU A 34 -5.24 2.22 -2.49
N TRP A 35 -6.09 2.76 -3.37
CA TRP A 35 -5.66 3.28 -4.66
C TRP A 35 -5.00 4.67 -4.50
N PRO A 36 -3.96 4.99 -5.31
CA PRO A 36 -3.36 6.32 -5.30
C PRO A 36 -4.42 7.38 -5.62
N MET A 37 -4.55 8.35 -4.72
CA MET A 37 -5.45 9.49 -4.89
C MET A 37 -4.79 10.58 -5.71
N GLY A 38 -5.57 11.21 -6.59
CA GLY A 38 -5.14 12.41 -7.30
C GLY A 38 -5.00 13.60 -6.36
N ASN A 39 -4.26 14.62 -6.77
CA ASN A 39 -3.91 15.75 -5.89
C ASN A 39 -5.15 16.47 -5.32
N GLN A 40 -6.20 16.67 -6.11
CA GLN A 40 -7.41 17.38 -5.66
C GLN A 40 -8.21 16.57 -4.61
N ASP A 41 -8.35 15.27 -4.85
CA ASP A 41 -9.05 14.36 -3.93
C ASP A 41 -8.24 14.18 -2.64
N PHE A 42 -6.92 14.09 -2.77
CA PHE A 42 -6.01 14.01 -1.64
C PHE A 42 -6.08 15.25 -0.74
N LEU A 43 -6.11 16.46 -1.30
CA LEU A 43 -6.30 17.68 -0.53
C LEU A 43 -7.65 17.70 0.19
N THR A 44 -8.71 17.21 -0.46
CA THR A 44 -10.05 17.11 0.15
C THR A 44 -10.04 16.12 1.32
N TYR A 45 -9.42 14.95 1.13
CA TYR A 45 -9.22 13.94 2.17
C TYR A 45 -8.44 14.49 3.39
N LEU A 46 -7.35 15.24 3.15
CA LEU A 46 -6.57 15.84 4.22
C LEU A 46 -7.37 16.87 4.99
N ASN A 47 -8.10 17.76 4.31
CA ASN A 47 -8.92 18.79 4.95
C ASN A 47 -10.12 18.23 5.73
N GLU A 48 -10.64 17.06 5.32
CA GLU A 48 -11.70 16.36 6.07
C GLU A 48 -11.17 15.66 7.33
N LYS A 49 -9.93 15.18 7.28
CA LYS A 49 -9.32 14.36 8.35
C LYS A 49 -8.52 15.18 9.36
N TYR A 50 -7.88 16.26 8.92
CA TYR A 50 -6.96 17.07 9.71
C TYR A 50 -7.29 18.56 9.61
N SER A 51 -6.99 19.29 10.67
CA SER A 51 -6.93 20.76 10.63
C SER A 51 -5.59 21.26 10.06
N ASP A 52 -5.55 22.50 9.56
CA ASP A 52 -4.34 23.12 9.01
C ASP A 52 -3.16 23.12 10.01
N GLU A 53 -3.47 23.27 11.31
CA GLU A 53 -2.48 23.26 12.39
C GLU A 53 -1.91 21.83 12.60
N GLU A 54 -2.75 20.80 12.52
CA GLU A 54 -2.33 19.41 12.65
C GLU A 54 -1.46 18.94 11.49
N LEU A 55 -1.74 19.39 10.27
CA LEU A 55 -0.94 19.05 9.09
C LEU A 55 0.52 19.50 9.22
N SER A 56 0.75 20.63 9.90
CA SER A 56 2.07 21.20 10.13
C SER A 56 2.79 20.59 11.33
N ASN A 57 2.10 19.81 12.17
CA ASN A 57 2.72 19.17 13.33
C ASN A 57 3.64 18.02 12.90
N ILE A 58 4.65 17.74 13.74
CA ILE A 58 5.57 16.62 13.53
C ILE A 58 4.84 15.32 13.89
N HIS A 59 4.71 14.41 12.92
CA HIS A 59 4.13 13.08 13.12
C HIS A 59 5.14 12.13 13.76
N HIS A 60 6.36 12.12 13.23
CA HIS A 60 7.42 11.22 13.70
C HIS A 60 8.80 11.68 13.23
N TYR A 61 9.83 11.07 13.83
CA TYR A 61 11.22 11.24 13.40
C TYR A 61 11.71 9.93 12.79
N GLU A 62 12.43 10.03 11.68
CA GLU A 62 13.13 8.90 11.08
C GLU A 62 14.65 9.06 11.22
N THR A 63 15.32 7.92 11.30
CA THR A 63 16.77 7.85 11.40
C THR A 63 17.42 8.05 10.04
N LYS A 64 18.49 8.83 10.01
CA LYS A 64 19.40 8.87 8.85
C LYS A 64 20.44 7.75 8.96
N LEU A 65 20.96 7.35 7.80
CA LEU A 65 22.03 6.37 7.72
C LEU A 65 23.30 6.91 8.41
N ILE A 66 23.81 6.17 9.40
CA ILE A 66 25.09 6.45 10.06
C ILE A 66 26.04 5.29 9.81
N ARG A 67 27.23 5.62 9.27
CA ARG A 67 28.33 4.69 9.02
C ARG A 67 29.58 5.16 9.74
N THR A 68 30.35 4.20 10.25
CA THR A 68 31.68 4.44 10.82
C THR A 68 32.67 4.84 9.73
N SER A 69 33.80 5.47 10.08
CA SER A 69 34.90 5.77 9.16
C SER A 69 35.42 4.54 8.39
N ASN A 70 35.25 3.34 8.96
CA ASN A 70 35.62 2.05 8.35
C ASN A 70 34.49 1.42 7.48
N GLY A 71 33.41 2.17 7.20
CA GLY A 71 32.30 1.72 6.35
C GLY A 71 31.30 0.75 7.00
N LYS A 72 31.46 0.42 8.29
CA LYS A 72 30.52 -0.42 9.04
C LYS A 72 29.21 0.34 9.27
N LEU A 73 28.09 -0.30 8.92
CA LEU A 73 26.74 0.21 9.20
C LEU A 73 26.49 0.16 10.71
N ILE A 74 26.19 1.32 11.30
CA ILE A 74 25.83 1.44 12.72
C ILE A 74 24.33 1.62 12.87
N GLN A 75 23.74 2.47 12.01
CA GLN A 75 22.32 2.77 12.02
C GLN A 75 21.77 2.73 10.60
N PRO A 76 20.76 1.88 10.33
CA PRO A 76 20.03 1.93 9.07
C PRO A 76 19.16 3.20 8.99
N GLU A 77 18.87 3.64 7.77
CA GLU A 77 17.91 4.72 7.52
C GLU A 77 16.46 4.22 7.60
N GLY A 78 15.53 5.13 7.89
CA GLY A 78 14.09 4.86 7.83
C GLY A 78 13.50 4.17 9.06
N LEU A 79 14.21 4.13 10.20
CA LEU A 79 13.62 3.67 11.45
C LEU A 79 12.88 4.82 12.14
N THR A 80 11.62 4.59 12.51
CA THR A 80 10.85 5.54 13.32
C THR A 80 11.38 5.57 14.75
N VAL A 81 11.76 6.75 15.25
CA VAL A 81 12.35 6.94 16.57
C VAL A 81 11.70 8.12 17.33
N PRO A 82 11.74 8.11 18.67
CA PRO A 82 11.28 9.24 19.47
C PRO A 82 12.20 10.46 19.33
N GLU A 83 11.66 11.62 19.69
CA GLU A 83 12.39 12.88 19.71
C GLU A 83 13.66 12.77 20.58
N GLY A 84 14.79 13.22 20.05
CA GLY A 84 16.08 13.21 20.76
C GLY A 84 16.81 11.86 20.75
N HIS A 85 16.41 10.90 19.90
CA HIS A 85 17.15 9.65 19.71
C HIS A 85 18.60 9.93 19.26
N SER A 86 19.56 9.37 20.01
CA SER A 86 20.99 9.47 19.71
C SER A 86 21.64 8.12 19.87
N ILE A 87 22.64 7.84 19.03
CA ILE A 87 23.40 6.60 19.09
C ILE A 87 24.84 6.92 19.43
N THR A 88 25.38 6.18 20.39
CA THR A 88 26.80 6.21 20.74
C THR A 88 27.47 4.97 20.18
N PHE A 89 28.50 5.15 19.36
CA PHE A 89 29.26 4.06 18.76
C PHE A 89 30.76 4.30 18.85
N LEU A 90 31.53 3.21 18.76
CA LEU A 90 32.98 3.25 18.78
C LEU A 90 33.51 3.41 17.35
N ASP A 91 34.13 4.54 17.05
CA ASP A 91 34.85 4.79 15.80
C ASP A 91 36.34 4.89 16.08
N ASN A 92 37.13 3.97 15.52
CA ASN A 92 38.59 3.94 15.64
C ASN A 92 39.14 4.10 17.08
N GLY A 93 38.45 3.50 18.06
CA GLY A 93 38.85 3.54 19.48
C GLY A 93 38.34 4.75 20.26
N VAL A 94 37.58 5.66 19.64
CA VAL A 94 36.95 6.81 20.29
C VAL A 94 35.43 6.64 20.28
N LEU A 95 34.79 6.85 21.43
CA LEU A 95 33.32 6.89 21.51
C LEU A 95 32.83 8.20 20.88
N ARG A 96 31.98 8.08 19.86
CA ARG A 96 31.26 9.21 19.25
C ARG A 96 29.77 9.04 19.47
N THR A 97 29.12 10.12 19.86
CA THR A 97 27.66 10.22 19.93
C THR A 97 27.21 11.10 18.79
N GLU A 98 26.43 10.55 17.88
CA GLU A 98 25.84 11.30 16.77
C GLU A 98 24.31 11.18 16.84
N SER A 99 23.63 12.29 16.59
CA SER A 99 22.19 12.36 16.38
C SER A 99 21.93 12.90 14.98
N SER A 100 21.43 12.03 14.10
CA SER A 100 21.05 12.41 12.74
C SER A 100 19.64 11.91 12.49
N LEU A 101 18.69 12.84 12.62
CA LEU A 101 17.26 12.60 12.52
C LEU A 101 16.64 13.49 11.45
N THR A 102 15.57 13.02 10.83
CA THR A 102 14.67 13.81 10.00
C THR A 102 13.29 13.81 10.63
N SER A 103 12.76 14.99 10.89
CA SER A 103 11.36 15.16 11.28
C SER A 103 10.48 15.09 10.05
N PHE A 104 9.38 14.36 10.14
CA PHE A 104 8.33 14.35 9.13
C PHE A 104 7.06 14.94 9.71
N THR A 105 6.46 15.87 8.96
CA THR A 105 5.15 16.43 9.27
C THR A 105 4.03 15.44 8.93
N PHE A 106 2.82 15.66 9.46
CA PHE A 106 1.64 14.88 9.07
C PHE A 106 1.38 14.98 7.55
N LEU A 107 1.53 16.18 6.98
CA LEU A 107 1.39 16.38 5.54
C LEU A 107 2.39 15.55 4.73
N GLU A 108 3.67 15.57 5.10
CA GLU A 108 4.71 14.80 4.42
C GLU A 108 4.48 13.28 4.56
N HIS A 109 4.09 12.82 5.75
CA HIS A 109 3.78 11.41 5.98
C HIS A 109 2.62 10.92 5.10
N GLU A 110 1.50 11.65 5.06
CA GLU A 110 0.37 11.29 4.22
C GLU A 110 0.70 11.36 2.72
N THR A 111 1.53 12.34 2.31
CA THR A 111 1.99 12.45 0.92
C THR A 111 2.85 11.23 0.54
N ASN A 112 3.80 10.85 1.40
CA ASN A 112 4.64 9.67 1.19
C ASN A 112 3.81 8.39 1.12
N LEU A 113 2.78 8.25 1.96
CA LEU A 113 1.86 7.12 1.91
C LEU A 113 1.09 7.08 0.59
N ASN A 114 0.61 8.22 0.09
CA ASN A 114 -0.07 8.29 -1.20
C ASN A 114 0.87 7.98 -2.37
N ASP A 115 2.10 8.48 -2.33
CA ASP A 115 3.10 8.22 -3.35
C ASP A 115 3.56 6.75 -3.36
N ALA A 116 3.65 6.11 -2.20
CA ALA A 116 3.92 4.68 -2.10
C ALA A 116 2.83 3.85 -2.81
N LYS A 117 1.55 4.26 -2.74
CA LYS A 117 0.44 3.61 -3.45
C LYS A 117 0.52 3.75 -4.97
N ARG A 118 1.26 4.73 -5.50
CA ARG A 118 1.47 4.88 -6.95
C ARG A 118 2.30 3.73 -7.54
N SER A 119 3.08 3.02 -6.71
CA SER A 119 3.86 1.86 -7.11
C SER A 119 2.97 0.61 -7.17
N ILE A 120 2.24 0.44 -8.27
CA ILE A 120 1.40 -0.74 -8.53
C ILE A 120 2.17 -1.81 -9.32
N ASN A 121 1.96 -3.08 -8.96
CA ASN A 121 2.44 -4.24 -9.70
C ASN A 121 1.42 -4.63 -10.76
N ILE A 122 1.86 -4.74 -12.01
CA ILE A 122 0.98 -5.09 -13.13
C ILE A 122 1.46 -6.41 -13.72
N LEU A 123 0.51 -7.32 -14.00
CA LEU A 123 0.79 -8.57 -14.67
C LEU A 123 1.21 -8.28 -16.12
N ARG A 124 2.26 -8.95 -16.63
CA ARG A 124 2.59 -8.82 -18.05
C ARG A 124 1.46 -9.43 -18.88
N GLN A 125 1.18 -8.79 -20.02
CA GLN A 125 0.12 -9.22 -20.94
C GLN A 125 0.28 -10.68 -21.40
N GLU A 126 1.50 -11.21 -21.49
CA GLU A 126 1.74 -12.61 -21.88
C GLU A 126 1.16 -13.62 -20.89
N TYR A 127 1.08 -13.27 -19.61
CA TYR A 127 0.54 -14.14 -18.55
C TYR A 127 -0.96 -13.94 -18.31
N LEU A 128 -1.58 -12.96 -18.96
CA LEU A 128 -2.99 -12.63 -18.73
C LEU A 128 -3.90 -13.80 -19.07
N ASN A 129 -3.68 -14.46 -20.20
CA ASN A 129 -4.52 -15.60 -20.61
C ASN A 129 -4.42 -16.76 -19.62
N LEU A 130 -3.21 -17.10 -19.19
CA LEU A 130 -2.98 -18.15 -18.18
C LEU A 130 -3.68 -17.80 -16.86
N PHE A 131 -3.56 -16.55 -16.41
CA PHE A 131 -4.22 -16.08 -15.20
C PHE A 131 -5.74 -16.21 -15.30
N LEU A 132 -6.34 -15.83 -16.42
CA LEU A 132 -7.79 -15.93 -16.63
C LEU A 132 -8.27 -17.39 -16.65
N GLU A 133 -7.55 -18.28 -17.32
CA GLU A 133 -7.85 -19.72 -17.34
C GLU A 133 -7.75 -20.33 -15.93
N ASP A 134 -6.69 -20.03 -15.18
CA ASP A 134 -6.53 -20.51 -13.80
C ASP A 134 -7.64 -19.96 -12.89
N PHE A 135 -8.00 -18.69 -13.06
CA PHE A 135 -9.05 -18.05 -12.27
C PHE A 135 -10.43 -18.62 -12.57
N GLU A 136 -10.73 -18.91 -13.84
CA GLU A 136 -11.96 -19.61 -14.24
C GLU A 136 -12.05 -20.99 -13.58
N ASN A 137 -10.96 -21.76 -13.59
CA ASN A 137 -10.90 -23.06 -12.92
C ASN A 137 -11.05 -22.97 -11.39
N ILE A 138 -10.46 -21.96 -10.75
CA ILE A 138 -10.56 -21.77 -9.29
C ILE A 138 -11.98 -21.34 -8.88
N MET A 139 -12.65 -20.57 -9.74
CA MET A 139 -14.02 -20.09 -9.50
C MET A 139 -15.09 -21.16 -9.75
N GLU A 140 -14.72 -22.33 -10.29
CA GLU A 140 -15.66 -23.44 -10.43
C GLU A 140 -16.11 -23.97 -9.06
N TYR A 141 -17.42 -24.02 -8.84
CA TYR A 141 -17.95 -24.51 -7.57
C TYR A 141 -17.71 -26.01 -7.40
N LYS A 142 -17.06 -26.39 -6.31
CA LYS A 142 -16.94 -27.81 -5.91
C LYS A 142 -18.30 -28.37 -5.43
N PRO A 143 -18.57 -29.67 -5.64
CA PRO A 143 -19.81 -30.29 -5.18
C PRO A 143 -19.94 -30.19 -3.66
N SER A 144 -21.04 -29.59 -3.20
CA SER A 144 -21.42 -29.43 -1.79
C SER A 144 -22.94 -29.55 -1.67
N ASN A 145 -23.49 -29.68 -0.46
CA ASN A 145 -24.95 -29.77 -0.24
C ASN A 145 -25.73 -28.54 -0.77
N GLN A 146 -25.04 -27.44 -1.07
CA GLN A 146 -25.58 -26.21 -1.63
C GLN A 146 -25.24 -26.04 -3.12
N PHE A 147 -24.63 -27.04 -3.76
CA PHE A 147 -24.28 -27.00 -5.18
C PHE A 147 -25.51 -27.23 -6.06
N VAL A 148 -25.73 -26.35 -7.04
CA VAL A 148 -26.81 -26.51 -8.05
C VAL A 148 -26.21 -26.81 -9.42
N SER A 149 -25.19 -26.05 -9.83
CA SER A 149 -24.38 -26.31 -11.02
C SER A 149 -22.98 -25.70 -10.87
N ALA A 150 -22.05 -26.00 -11.79
CA ALA A 150 -20.68 -25.48 -11.80
C ALA A 150 -20.60 -23.94 -11.68
N ASN A 151 -21.65 -23.23 -12.13
CA ASN A 151 -21.76 -21.77 -12.10
C ASN A 151 -22.81 -21.24 -11.09
N LEU A 152 -23.52 -22.12 -10.37
CA LEU A 152 -24.63 -21.72 -9.50
C LEU A 152 -24.62 -22.46 -8.16
N LYS A 153 -24.61 -21.68 -7.08
CA LYS A 153 -24.76 -22.15 -5.70
C LYS A 153 -26.11 -21.74 -5.12
N LYS A 154 -26.78 -22.66 -4.41
CA LYS A 154 -27.99 -22.41 -3.65
C LYS A 154 -27.62 -21.74 -2.33
N THR A 155 -28.05 -20.51 -2.12
CA THR A 155 -27.91 -19.82 -0.83
C THR A 155 -29.16 -20.01 0.02
N GLU A 156 -29.01 -20.09 1.34
CA GLU A 156 -30.14 -20.06 2.27
C GLU A 156 -30.64 -18.62 2.45
N ASN A 157 -31.92 -18.45 2.79
CA ASN A 157 -32.48 -17.11 3.02
C ASN A 157 -31.89 -16.54 4.31
N PRO A 158 -31.16 -15.40 4.27
CA PRO A 158 -30.53 -14.82 5.45
C PRO A 158 -31.52 -14.42 6.55
N ARG A 159 -32.83 -14.37 6.25
CA ARG A 159 -33.89 -14.12 7.25
C ARG A 159 -34.28 -15.35 8.09
N LEU A 160 -33.91 -16.58 7.70
CA LEU A 160 -34.28 -17.81 8.42
C LEU A 160 -33.23 -18.26 9.46
N ILE A 161 -32.07 -17.62 9.49
CA ILE A 161 -30.93 -17.96 10.37
C ILE A 161 -30.74 -16.99 11.54
N SER A 162 -31.66 -16.03 11.74
CA SER A 162 -31.68 -15.18 12.93
C SER A 162 -32.61 -15.79 13.98
N PRO A 163 -32.13 -16.18 15.18
CA PRO A 163 -32.99 -16.56 16.31
C PRO A 163 -33.74 -15.36 16.90
#